data_AF-A0A8S3UVD2-F1
#
_entry.id   AF-A0A8S3UVD2-F1
#
_cell.length_a   1.000
_cell.length_b   1.000
_cell.length_c   1.000
_cell.angle_alpha   90.00
_cell.angle_beta   90.00
_cell.angle_gamma   90.00
#
_symmetry.space_group_name_H-M   'P 1'
#
loop_
_entity.id
_entity.type
_entity.pdbx_description
1 polymer ?
#
loop_
_entity_poly.entity_id
_entity_poly.type
_entity_poly.pdbx_seq_one_letter_code
_entity_poly.pdbx_strand_id
1 'polypeptide(L)'
;MKASINVHDSCKSGDFVKAHNPVKIVRRALVLDNVRENETVVRILAYPIGRLPSALFHDVNVEIFSDGLAFCALIHAYCPDLLEYHKLSKENPLKNLNIAFNVAEQHLDIPKLLDPKDIIEPDKPDEKSIMTYISSFYHAMSGELKMTAAQTPISTGAQTPVKTNVTTGSQLPSISAAQSHVTKCIFCDSPAVFHCNECVTAFCQQCRVKHDKLPTTHNHTVIDLMKVDPFSLKATTMCLYHKSEFLYYCKQCYHLICGQCITTDHKRHELTDIKTIANERREKAVKNISELKEEIEKISIKIKQMKEVEQHKIQKYAQSALTDIDETAKKMVQAISFKKEIKLNEVENSMEIEKEDFQYDLANKECVYKQHTASYESLQRLMDVSHDITFITSYETLERDMLDSGESVEKRQQEPLYGFDKKMFVQEAVNAIVAGFEMR
;
A
#
# COMPACT_ATOMS: atom_id res chain seq x y z
N MET A 1 -11.67 12.43 48.67
CA MET A 1 -12.55 12.01 47.54
C MET A 1 -11.90 12.47 46.24
N LYS A 2 -11.08 11.61 45.61
CA LYS A 2 -10.56 11.84 44.25
C LYS A 2 -11.54 11.17 43.30
N ALA A 3 -12.27 11.95 42.52
CA ALA A 3 -13.11 11.43 41.45
C ALA A 3 -12.20 10.99 40.30
N SER A 4 -12.02 9.69 40.15
CA SER A 4 -11.41 9.09 38.96
C SER A 4 -12.37 9.31 37.79
N ILE A 5 -12.09 10.30 36.95
CA ILE A 5 -12.73 10.39 35.64
C ILE A 5 -12.22 9.19 34.84
N ASN A 6 -13.09 8.22 34.60
CA ASN A 6 -12.77 7.03 33.84
C ASN A 6 -12.68 7.45 32.36
N VAL A 7 -11.46 7.79 31.91
CA VAL A 7 -11.14 8.25 30.53
C VAL A 7 -11.52 7.19 29.47
N HIS A 8 -11.85 5.98 29.92
CA HIS A 8 -12.29 4.86 29.10
C HIS A 8 -13.68 5.05 28.45
N ASP A 9 -14.55 5.90 29.03
CA ASP A 9 -15.94 6.05 28.56
C ASP A 9 -16.16 7.25 27.61
N SER A 10 -15.31 8.28 27.62
CA SER A 10 -15.49 9.45 26.75
C SER A 10 -15.12 9.18 25.28
N CYS A 11 -14.27 8.19 25.02
CA CYS A 11 -13.83 7.86 23.66
C CYS A 11 -14.59 6.65 23.06
N LYS A 12 -15.13 5.74 23.89
CA LYS A 12 -15.84 4.52 23.44
C LYS A 12 -17.38 4.63 23.39
N SER A 13 -17.99 5.69 23.94
CA SER A 13 -19.46 5.83 24.03
C SER A 13 -20.21 6.06 22.71
N GLY A 14 -19.56 5.95 21.55
CA GLY A 14 -20.25 6.10 20.24
C GLY A 14 -20.80 7.50 19.96
N ASP A 15 -20.62 8.47 20.87
CA ASP A 15 -21.06 9.86 20.69
C ASP A 15 -20.07 10.70 19.87
N PHE A 16 -18.78 10.31 19.81
CA PHE A 16 -17.79 10.94 18.92
C PHE A 16 -17.83 10.43 17.47
N VAL A 17 -18.26 9.18 17.25
CA VAL A 17 -18.42 8.58 15.91
C VAL A 17 -19.49 9.31 15.09
N LYS A 18 -20.39 10.07 15.72
CA LYS A 18 -21.43 10.88 15.06
C LYS A 18 -20.97 12.26 14.59
N ALA A 19 -19.69 12.62 14.74
CA ALA A 19 -19.20 13.97 14.46
C ALA A 19 -17.91 14.05 13.63
N HIS A 20 -17.71 13.23 12.59
CA HIS A 20 -16.58 13.44 11.67
C HIS A 20 -17.00 14.24 10.43
N ASN A 21 -17.15 15.56 10.64
CA ASN A 21 -16.86 16.50 9.58
C ASN A 21 -15.32 16.67 9.56
N PRO A 22 -14.60 16.24 8.52
CA PRO A 22 -13.14 16.38 8.45
C PRO A 22 -12.72 17.83 8.75
N VAL A 23 -13.47 18.83 8.27
CA VAL A 23 -13.23 20.27 8.51
C VAL A 23 -13.22 20.66 9.99
N LYS A 24 -13.95 19.96 10.87
CA LYS A 24 -13.93 20.20 12.33
C LYS A 24 -12.67 19.63 12.99
N ILE A 25 -12.19 18.48 12.53
CA ILE A 25 -10.92 17.89 12.98
C ILE A 25 -9.77 18.80 12.56
N VAL A 26 -9.79 19.23 11.29
CA VAL A 26 -8.79 20.16 10.74
C VAL A 26 -8.80 21.48 11.49
N ARG A 27 -9.96 22.11 11.68
CA ARG A 27 -10.06 23.40 12.39
C ARG A 27 -9.64 23.29 13.85
N ARG A 28 -9.98 22.20 14.54
CA ARG A 28 -9.60 22.01 15.95
C ARG A 28 -8.09 21.76 16.10
N ALA A 29 -7.50 21.00 15.18
CA ALA A 29 -6.05 20.79 15.11
C ALA A 29 -5.29 22.07 14.72
N LEU A 30 -5.81 22.82 13.74
CA LEU A 30 -5.32 24.12 13.30
C LEU A 30 -5.52 25.24 14.32
N VAL A 31 -6.05 25.01 15.53
CA VAL A 31 -6.13 26.03 16.58
C VAL A 31 -4.96 25.89 17.57
N LEU A 32 -4.25 24.77 17.53
CA LEU A 32 -3.11 24.50 18.40
C LEU A 32 -1.84 25.04 17.76
N ASP A 33 -1.20 26.04 18.38
CA ASP A 33 -0.05 26.74 17.80
C ASP A 33 1.10 25.78 17.45
N ASN A 34 1.37 24.76 18.27
CA ASN A 34 2.40 23.76 17.97
C ASN A 34 2.04 22.79 16.82
N VAL A 35 0.75 22.58 16.52
CA VAL A 35 0.32 21.73 15.38
C VAL A 35 0.30 22.54 14.09
N ARG A 36 0.01 23.85 14.16
CA ARG A 36 0.08 24.78 13.01
C ARG A 36 1.48 24.86 12.40
N GLU A 37 2.52 24.72 13.23
CA GLU A 37 3.91 24.75 12.79
C GLU A 37 4.32 23.47 12.02
N ASN A 38 3.56 22.37 12.13
CA ASN A 38 3.85 21.12 11.44
C ASN A 38 3.03 21.00 10.14
N GLU A 39 3.56 21.59 9.06
CA GLU A 39 2.90 21.67 7.74
C GLU A 39 2.41 20.31 7.21
N THR A 40 3.17 19.24 7.45
CA THR A 40 2.82 17.87 7.05
C THR A 40 1.62 17.33 7.82
N VAL A 41 1.59 17.52 9.14
CA VAL A 41 0.44 17.13 9.97
C VAL A 41 -0.80 17.99 9.63
N VAL A 42 -0.61 19.29 9.39
CA VAL A 42 -1.66 20.18 8.90
C VAL A 42 -2.23 19.70 7.57
N ARG A 43 -1.36 19.32 6.62
CA ARG A 43 -1.76 18.76 5.33
C ARG A 43 -2.51 17.46 5.50
N ILE A 44 -2.00 16.49 6.26
CA ILE A 44 -2.65 15.19 6.51
C ILE A 44 -4.04 15.38 7.13
N LEU A 45 -4.15 16.28 8.11
CA LEU A 45 -5.43 16.59 8.77
C LEU A 45 -6.36 17.38 7.85
N ALA A 46 -5.85 18.15 6.88
CA ALA A 46 -6.63 18.96 5.94
C ALA A 46 -7.45 18.17 4.89
N TYR A 47 -7.16 16.89 4.69
CA TYR A 47 -7.84 16.08 3.66
C TYR A 47 -9.16 15.47 4.13
N PRO A 48 -10.21 15.44 3.27
CA PRO A 48 -11.46 14.76 3.59
C PRO A 48 -11.28 13.26 3.83
N ILE A 49 -11.96 12.74 4.86
CA ILE A 49 -12.03 11.32 5.21
C ILE A 49 -12.51 10.50 3.98
N GLY A 50 -11.66 9.60 3.48
CA GLY A 50 -11.96 8.70 2.36
C GLY A 50 -11.42 9.14 0.98
N ARG A 51 -10.61 10.21 0.89
CA ARG A 51 -9.89 10.61 -0.33
C ARG A 51 -8.46 11.05 -0.02
N LEU A 52 -7.66 10.16 0.57
CA LEU A 52 -6.21 10.28 0.52
C LEU A 52 -5.71 9.56 -0.74
N PRO A 53 -5.49 10.25 -1.88
CA PRO A 53 -4.78 9.65 -2.99
C PRO A 53 -3.36 9.27 -2.55
N SER A 54 -2.86 8.12 -3.02
CA SER A 54 -1.48 7.67 -2.82
C SER A 54 -0.42 8.71 -3.22
N ALA A 55 -0.82 9.71 -4.02
CA ALA A 55 -0.01 10.86 -4.44
C ALA A 55 0.27 11.88 -3.32
N LEU A 56 -0.53 11.95 -2.24
CA LEU A 56 -0.21 12.80 -1.09
C LEU A 56 0.96 12.26 -0.29
N PHE A 57 1.12 10.94 -0.30
CA PHE A 57 2.09 10.23 0.48
C PHE A 57 3.49 10.22 -0.15
N HIS A 58 3.63 10.65 -1.42
CA HIS A 58 4.92 10.83 -2.08
C HIS A 58 5.64 12.15 -1.70
N ASP A 59 4.89 13.13 -1.16
CA ASP A 59 5.43 14.44 -0.74
C ASP A 59 5.37 14.63 0.80
N VAL A 60 5.07 13.57 1.56
CA VAL A 60 5.12 13.61 3.03
C VAL A 60 6.58 13.52 3.42
N ASN A 61 7.13 14.61 3.98
CA ASN A 61 8.46 14.55 4.57
C ASN A 61 8.42 13.63 5.81
N VAL A 62 8.86 12.39 5.64
CA VAL A 62 8.89 11.34 6.67
C VAL A 62 9.84 11.65 7.82
N GLU A 63 10.84 12.51 7.61
CA GLU A 63 11.75 12.97 8.67
C GLU A 63 10.99 13.72 9.78
N ILE A 64 9.83 14.31 9.48
CA ILE A 64 8.99 15.02 10.46
C ILE A 64 8.33 14.06 11.47
N PHE A 65 8.29 12.76 11.17
CA PHE A 65 7.78 11.73 12.09
C PHE A 65 8.86 11.13 12.98
N SER A 66 10.14 11.40 12.69
CA SER A 66 11.28 10.84 13.42
C SER A 66 11.37 11.30 14.88
N ASP A 67 10.88 12.51 15.18
CA ASP A 67 10.88 13.09 16.52
C ASP A 67 9.66 12.70 17.37
N GLY A 68 8.73 11.93 16.80
CA GLY A 68 7.49 11.48 17.43
C GLY A 68 6.44 12.55 17.71
N LEU A 69 6.72 13.84 17.47
CA LEU A 69 5.79 14.93 17.72
C LEU A 69 4.62 14.91 16.73
N ALA A 70 4.87 14.47 15.49
CA ALA A 70 3.82 14.35 14.49
C ALA A 70 2.77 13.29 14.86
N PHE A 71 3.18 12.12 15.37
CA PHE A 71 2.25 11.10 15.87
C PHE A 71 1.48 11.58 17.10
N CYS A 72 2.16 12.25 18.04
CA CYS A 72 1.50 12.82 19.21
C CYS A 72 0.48 13.91 18.82
N ALA A 73 0.76 14.70 17.77
CA ALA A 73 -0.13 15.73 17.26
C ALA A 73 -1.40 15.14 16.64
N LEU A 74 -1.28 14.03 15.89
CA LEU A 74 -2.43 13.32 15.30
C LEU A 74 -3.39 12.83 16.38
N ILE A 75 -2.87 12.22 17.45
CA ILE A 75 -3.66 11.73 18.59
C ILE A 75 -4.33 12.89 19.31
N HIS A 76 -3.58 13.95 19.62
CA HIS A 76 -4.09 15.11 20.35
C HIS A 76 -5.13 15.90 19.52
N ALA A 77 -4.99 15.92 18.19
CA ALA A 77 -6.00 16.48 17.28
C ALA A 77 -7.31 15.69 17.30
N TYR A 78 -7.23 14.36 17.44
CA TYR A 78 -8.39 13.48 17.52
C TYR A 78 -9.08 13.53 18.88
N CYS A 79 -8.30 13.37 19.94
CA CYS A 79 -8.75 13.36 21.32
C CYS A 79 -7.72 14.07 22.20
N PRO A 80 -7.93 15.37 22.50
CA PRO A 80 -6.96 16.19 23.24
C PRO A 80 -6.62 15.67 24.64
N ASP A 81 -7.52 14.89 25.24
CA ASP A 81 -7.42 14.40 26.62
C ASP A 81 -6.52 13.16 26.76
N LEU A 82 -6.08 12.53 25.66
CA LEU A 82 -5.30 11.30 25.69
C LEU A 82 -3.80 11.51 25.95
N LEU A 83 -3.27 12.71 25.69
CA LEU A 83 -1.86 13.03 25.98
C LEU A 83 -1.63 14.53 26.20
N GLU A 84 -0.66 14.87 27.05
CA GLU A 84 -0.28 16.25 27.37
C GLU A 84 0.72 16.81 26.33
N TYR A 85 0.23 17.13 25.13
CA TYR A 85 1.07 17.52 23.99
C TYR A 85 2.01 18.70 24.28
N HIS A 86 1.55 19.68 25.07
CA HIS A 86 2.29 20.89 25.42
C HIS A 86 3.54 20.65 26.28
N LYS A 87 3.72 19.45 26.85
CA LYS A 87 4.91 19.08 27.66
C LYS A 87 5.94 18.27 26.87
N LEU A 88 5.68 17.99 25.59
CA LEU A 88 6.58 17.23 24.73
C LEU A 88 7.63 18.15 24.09
N SER A 89 8.84 17.63 23.89
CA SER A 89 9.96 18.34 23.28
C SER A 89 10.60 17.47 22.20
N LYS A 90 11.04 18.11 21.11
CA LYS A 90 11.77 17.48 19.99
C LYS A 90 13.08 16.81 20.43
N GLU A 91 13.61 17.19 21.60
CA GLU A 91 14.86 16.67 22.16
C GLU A 91 14.73 15.23 22.70
N ASN A 92 13.50 14.69 22.78
CA ASN A 92 13.23 13.36 23.34
C ASN A 92 12.45 12.46 22.37
N PRO A 93 13.00 12.16 21.18
CA PRO A 93 12.29 11.47 20.10
C PRO A 93 11.78 10.08 20.50
N LEU A 94 12.63 9.28 21.17
CA LEU A 94 12.28 7.95 21.65
C LEU A 94 11.13 7.97 22.65
N LYS A 95 11.10 8.97 23.54
CA LYS A 95 10.04 9.12 24.53
C LYS A 95 8.72 9.49 23.85
N ASN A 96 8.75 10.43 22.91
CA ASN A 96 7.57 10.89 22.18
C ASN A 96 6.93 9.75 21.36
N LEU A 97 7.75 8.98 20.62
CA LEU A 97 7.29 7.83 19.85
C LEU A 97 6.66 6.75 20.74
N ASN A 98 7.31 6.42 21.86
CA ASN A 98 6.75 5.47 22.81
C ASN A 98 5.41 5.94 23.40
N ILE A 99 5.28 7.22 23.75
CA ILE A 99 4.02 7.79 24.24
C ILE A 99 2.94 7.67 23.16
N ALA A 100 3.22 8.11 21.93
CA ALA A 100 2.25 8.05 20.85
C ALA A 100 1.78 6.62 20.58
N PHE A 101 2.72 5.66 20.49
CA PHE A 101 2.39 4.28 20.10
C PHE A 101 1.68 3.52 21.23
N ASN A 102 2.05 3.78 22.49
CA ASN A 102 1.33 3.22 23.64
C ASN A 102 -0.10 3.74 23.73
N VAL A 103 -0.30 5.05 23.54
CA VAL A 103 -1.63 5.66 23.59
C VAL A 103 -2.49 5.19 22.42
N ALA A 104 -1.92 5.08 21.23
CA ALA A 104 -2.62 4.57 20.04
C ALA A 104 -3.09 3.12 20.22
N GLU A 105 -2.25 2.25 20.77
CA GLU A 105 -2.60 0.85 21.05
C GLU A 105 -3.66 0.73 22.16
N GLN A 106 -3.49 1.45 23.27
CA GLN A 106 -4.35 1.30 24.45
C GLN A 106 -5.72 1.96 24.28
N HIS A 107 -5.80 3.06 23.54
CA HIS A 107 -7.01 3.90 23.50
C HIS A 107 -7.66 4.00 22.11
N LEU A 108 -6.92 3.73 21.03
CA LEU A 108 -7.42 3.85 19.66
C LEU A 108 -7.46 2.50 18.90
N ASP A 109 -7.11 1.39 19.56
CA ASP A 109 -7.03 0.03 18.99
C ASP A 109 -6.11 -0.05 17.73
N ILE A 110 -5.05 0.78 17.70
CA ILE A 110 -4.05 0.80 16.61
C ILE A 110 -2.83 -0.04 17.06
N PRO A 111 -2.52 -1.18 16.41
CA PRO A 111 -1.38 -2.01 16.79
C PRO A 111 -0.05 -1.29 16.53
N LYS A 112 0.96 -1.51 17.39
CA LYS A 112 2.30 -0.94 17.19
C LYS A 112 3.00 -1.60 16.00
N LEU A 113 2.89 -1.01 14.82
CA LEU A 113 3.51 -1.54 13.59
C LEU A 113 4.99 -1.18 13.45
N LEU A 114 5.45 -0.14 14.16
CA LEU A 114 6.83 0.35 14.08
C LEU A 114 7.50 0.32 15.46
N ASP A 115 8.78 -0.02 15.50
CA ASP A 115 9.61 0.14 16.69
C ASP A 115 10.13 1.59 16.76
N PRO A 116 9.91 2.32 17.87
CA PRO A 116 10.48 3.65 18.10
C PRO A 116 11.98 3.76 17.86
N LYS A 117 12.76 2.68 18.08
CA LYS A 117 14.21 2.69 17.87
C LYS A 117 14.59 2.71 16.40
N ASP A 118 13.84 1.98 15.56
CA ASP A 118 14.08 1.91 14.13
C ASP A 118 13.73 3.22 13.41
N ILE A 119 12.86 4.05 13.98
CA ILE A 119 12.46 5.34 13.40
C ILE A 119 13.52 6.45 13.61
N ILE A 120 14.29 6.37 14.70
CA ILE A 120 15.23 7.44 15.11
C ILE A 120 16.57 7.32 14.40
N GLU A 121 16.89 6.13 13.88
CA GLU A 121 18.14 5.90 13.17
C GLU A 121 18.14 6.66 11.81
N PRO A 122 19.21 7.43 11.52
CA PRO A 122 19.24 8.42 10.43
C PRO A 122 19.10 7.86 9.01
N ASP A 123 19.07 6.53 8.82
CA ASP A 123 18.94 5.86 7.52
C ASP A 123 17.78 4.84 7.46
N LYS A 124 16.93 4.75 8.50
CA LYS A 124 15.98 3.64 8.68
C LYS A 124 14.48 3.91 8.52
N PRO A 125 13.91 5.13 8.60
CA PRO A 125 12.47 5.24 8.44
C PRO A 125 12.08 4.92 6.99
N ASP A 126 11.79 3.65 6.72
CA ASP A 126 11.24 3.21 5.45
C ASP A 126 9.92 3.95 5.25
N GLU A 127 9.90 4.81 4.24
CA GLU A 127 8.78 5.69 3.93
C GLU A 127 7.48 4.89 3.86
N LYS A 128 7.50 3.72 3.22
CA LYS A 128 6.34 2.84 3.08
C LYS A 128 5.82 2.33 4.42
N SER A 129 6.71 2.03 5.36
CA SER A 129 6.36 1.59 6.72
C SER A 129 5.72 2.71 7.53
N ILE A 130 6.28 3.93 7.48
CA ILE A 130 5.67 5.12 8.11
C ILE A 130 4.30 5.43 7.49
N MET A 131 4.19 5.38 6.17
CA MET A 131 2.93 5.62 5.46
C MET A 131 1.85 4.60 5.84
N THR A 132 2.22 3.33 5.93
CA THR A 132 1.32 2.25 6.37
C THR A 132 0.80 2.52 7.78
N TYR A 133 1.66 3.02 8.66
CA TYR A 133 1.26 3.29 10.03
C TYR A 133 0.39 4.54 10.16
N ILE A 134 0.72 5.64 9.47
CA ILE A 134 -0.15 6.84 9.38
C ILE A 134 -1.53 6.49 8.83
N SER A 135 -1.60 5.59 7.83
CA SER A 135 -2.86 5.07 7.32
C SER A 135 -3.70 4.38 8.40
N SER A 136 -3.05 3.60 9.28
CA SER A 136 -3.72 2.93 10.41
C SER A 136 -4.30 3.94 11.41
N PHE A 137 -3.58 5.01 11.72
CA PHE A 137 -4.10 6.14 12.52
C PHE A 137 -5.32 6.77 11.86
N TYR A 138 -5.23 7.02 10.56
CA TYR A 138 -6.31 7.65 9.81
C TYR A 138 -7.58 6.78 9.77
N HIS A 139 -7.45 5.47 9.52
CA HIS A 139 -8.58 4.54 9.51
C HIS A 139 -9.28 4.45 10.87
N ALA A 140 -8.49 4.33 11.95
CA ALA A 140 -9.02 4.32 13.31
C ALA A 140 -9.77 5.62 13.64
N MET A 141 -9.21 6.77 13.24
CA MET A 141 -9.80 8.09 13.46
C MET A 141 -11.02 8.38 12.55
N SER A 142 -11.19 7.62 11.47
CA SER A 142 -12.27 7.77 10.49
C SER A 142 -13.47 6.84 10.73
N GLY A 143 -13.35 5.88 11.65
CA GLY A 143 -14.42 4.93 11.99
C GLY A 143 -14.58 3.74 11.05
N GLU A 144 -13.66 3.55 10.09
CA GLU A 144 -13.66 2.40 9.18
C GLU A 144 -12.62 1.36 9.60
N LEU A 145 -12.92 0.56 10.63
CA LEU A 145 -12.30 -0.74 10.83
C LEU A 145 -13.29 -1.72 11.46
N LYS A 146 -13.81 -2.63 10.63
CA LYS A 146 -14.21 -3.97 11.06
C LYS A 146 -13.38 -4.98 10.25
N MET A 147 -12.40 -5.59 10.94
CA MET A 147 -11.71 -6.88 10.67
C MET A 147 -10.73 -6.89 9.46
N THR A 148 -9.53 -7.50 9.48
CA THR A 148 -8.81 -8.38 10.43
C THR A 148 -7.35 -8.48 9.98
N ALA A 149 -6.40 -8.47 10.92
CA ALA A 149 -5.06 -9.03 10.71
C ALA A 149 -5.08 -10.51 11.12
N ALA A 150 -4.74 -11.40 10.19
CA ALA A 150 -4.29 -12.77 10.44
C ALA A 150 -3.40 -13.20 9.26
N GLN A 151 -2.43 -14.06 9.56
CA GLN A 151 -1.17 -14.26 8.86
C GLN A 151 -1.26 -15.09 7.54
N THR A 152 -0.19 -14.94 6.75
CA THR A 152 0.29 -15.54 5.47
C THR A 152 0.18 -17.09 5.34
N PRO A 153 0.27 -17.76 4.15
CA PRO A 153 1.35 -17.61 3.13
C PRO A 153 1.04 -17.82 1.63
N ILE A 154 2.08 -17.57 0.84
CA ILE A 154 2.29 -17.69 -0.62
C ILE A 154 1.96 -19.09 -1.17
N SER A 155 1.18 -19.18 -2.26
CA SER A 155 1.47 -20.05 -3.42
C SER A 155 0.53 -19.78 -4.62
N THR A 156 1.18 -19.54 -5.75
CA THR A 156 0.88 -19.87 -7.16
C THR A 156 -0.55 -20.08 -7.67
N GLY A 157 -0.84 -19.46 -8.82
CA GLY A 157 -1.61 -20.11 -9.90
C GLY A 157 -2.78 -19.34 -10.53
N ALA A 158 -2.58 -18.95 -11.78
CA ALA A 158 -3.58 -18.82 -12.86
C ALA A 158 -4.56 -17.62 -12.90
N GLN A 159 -4.19 -16.68 -13.78
CA GLN A 159 -4.97 -15.83 -14.68
C GLN A 159 -6.49 -16.09 -14.75
N THR A 160 -7.28 -15.02 -14.61
CA THR A 160 -8.21 -14.55 -15.66
C THR A 160 -8.52 -13.05 -15.48
N PRO A 161 -8.71 -12.28 -16.57
CA PRO A 161 -8.94 -10.83 -16.50
C PRO A 161 -10.43 -10.54 -16.29
N VAL A 162 -10.79 -10.08 -15.09
CA VAL A 162 -12.12 -9.52 -14.84
C VAL A 162 -12.17 -8.12 -15.43
N LYS A 163 -12.93 -7.99 -16.53
CA LYS A 163 -13.41 -6.71 -17.05
C LYS A 163 -14.26 -6.04 -15.99
N THR A 164 -13.75 -4.97 -15.37
CA THR A 164 -14.58 -4.02 -14.65
C THR A 164 -14.69 -2.75 -15.50
N ASN A 165 -15.91 -2.51 -15.95
CA ASN A 165 -16.30 -1.32 -16.69
C ASN A 165 -16.07 -0.08 -15.82
N VAL A 166 -15.05 0.70 -16.15
CA VAL A 166 -14.88 2.06 -15.64
C VAL A 166 -15.88 2.94 -16.38
N THR A 167 -17.11 3.01 -15.85
CA THR A 167 -17.98 4.16 -16.05
C THR A 167 -18.00 4.91 -14.73
N THR A 168 -17.40 6.10 -14.72
CA THR A 168 -18.09 7.33 -14.32
C THR A 168 -17.07 8.47 -14.33
N GLY A 169 -17.24 9.39 -15.29
CA GLY A 169 -16.84 10.76 -15.06
C GLY A 169 -17.60 11.28 -13.85
N SER A 170 -16.86 11.81 -12.88
CA SER A 170 -17.42 12.73 -11.90
C SER A 170 -16.68 14.05 -12.05
N GLN A 171 -17.20 14.88 -12.97
CA GLN A 171 -17.03 16.32 -12.87
C GLN A 171 -17.50 16.70 -11.46
N LEU A 172 -16.59 17.16 -10.59
CA LEU A 172 -17.01 18.00 -9.48
C LEU A 172 -17.48 19.33 -10.08
N PRO A 173 -18.73 19.77 -9.85
CA PRO A 173 -19.11 21.13 -10.23
C PRO A 173 -18.40 22.11 -9.29
N SER A 174 -17.68 23.05 -9.90
CA SER A 174 -16.94 24.11 -9.24
C SER A 174 -17.89 25.05 -8.48
N ILE A 175 -17.93 24.93 -7.15
CA ILE A 175 -18.49 25.98 -6.31
C ILE A 175 -17.42 27.07 -6.21
N SER A 176 -17.64 28.22 -6.84
CA SER A 176 -16.80 29.39 -6.64
C SER A 176 -16.92 29.84 -5.19
N ALA A 177 -15.81 29.77 -4.44
CA ALA A 177 -15.68 30.25 -3.06
C ALA A 177 -15.90 31.78 -2.91
N ALA A 178 -16.31 32.49 -3.97
CA ALA A 178 -16.46 33.94 -4.02
C ALA A 178 -17.63 34.51 -3.20
N GLN A 179 -18.48 33.67 -2.58
CA GLN A 179 -19.55 34.13 -1.68
C GLN A 179 -19.20 33.86 -0.22
N SER A 180 -18.28 34.64 0.34
CA SER A 180 -17.81 34.46 1.73
C SER A 180 -18.87 34.64 2.83
N HIS A 181 -20.13 34.94 2.49
CA HIS A 181 -21.27 34.90 3.42
C HIS A 181 -22.30 33.78 3.13
N VAL A 182 -22.15 33.03 2.03
CA VAL A 182 -23.08 31.94 1.61
C VAL A 182 -22.41 30.57 1.67
N THR A 183 -21.17 30.47 2.13
CA THR A 183 -20.47 29.18 2.29
C THR A 183 -20.76 28.47 3.61
N LYS A 184 -21.49 29.12 4.54
CA LYS A 184 -21.81 28.59 5.87
C LYS A 184 -23.28 28.81 6.22
N CYS A 185 -23.83 27.85 6.96
CA CYS A 185 -25.17 27.90 7.49
C CYS A 185 -25.22 28.89 8.64
N ILE A 186 -26.12 29.87 8.55
CA ILE A 186 -26.28 30.92 9.57
C ILE A 186 -26.62 30.36 10.96
N PHE A 187 -27.20 29.16 11.03
CA PHE A 187 -27.68 28.58 12.29
C PHE A 187 -26.69 27.59 12.94
N CYS A 188 -25.70 27.07 12.20
CA CYS A 188 -24.84 25.99 12.72
C CYS A 188 -23.45 25.90 12.09
N ASP A 189 -23.02 26.93 11.34
CA ASP A 189 -21.69 27.05 10.70
C ASP A 189 -21.27 25.91 9.75
N SER A 190 -22.17 24.96 9.48
CA SER A 190 -21.97 23.87 8.50
C SER A 190 -22.01 24.42 7.08
N PRO A 191 -21.43 23.77 6.06
CA PRO A 191 -21.52 24.24 4.68
C PRO A 191 -22.98 24.48 4.28
N ALA A 192 -23.29 25.69 3.82
CA ALA A 192 -24.63 25.98 3.32
C ALA A 192 -24.76 25.45 1.89
N VAL A 193 -25.87 24.74 1.66
CA VAL A 193 -26.23 24.15 0.36
C VAL A 193 -27.60 24.63 -0.10
N PHE A 194 -28.33 25.35 0.76
CA PHE A 194 -29.60 25.98 0.43
C PHE A 194 -29.58 27.46 0.78
N HIS A 195 -30.38 28.24 0.06
CA HIS A 195 -30.65 29.64 0.33
C HIS A 195 -32.15 29.89 0.35
N CYS A 196 -32.66 30.55 1.37
CA CYS A 196 -34.04 31.03 1.39
C CYS A 196 -34.10 32.48 0.93
N ASN A 197 -34.93 32.76 -0.09
CA ASN A 197 -35.05 34.10 -0.67
C ASN A 197 -35.71 35.10 0.28
N GLU A 198 -36.66 34.64 1.09
CA GLU A 198 -37.46 35.50 1.97
C GLU A 198 -36.70 35.80 3.27
N CYS A 199 -35.98 34.81 3.81
CA CYS A 199 -35.08 34.99 4.94
C CYS A 199 -33.76 35.66 4.52
N VAL A 200 -33.40 35.58 3.24
CA VAL A 200 -32.11 36.00 2.66
C VAL A 200 -30.92 35.36 3.39
N THR A 201 -31.08 34.10 3.79
CA THR A 201 -30.09 33.35 4.57
C THR A 201 -29.75 32.02 3.92
N ALA A 202 -28.48 31.66 3.97
CA ALA A 202 -27.98 30.36 3.54
C ALA A 202 -27.95 29.36 4.71
N PHE A 203 -28.31 28.10 4.45
CA PHE A 203 -28.34 27.04 5.45
C PHE A 203 -28.04 25.64 4.90
N CYS A 204 -27.68 24.73 5.81
CA CYS A 204 -27.44 23.33 5.47
C CYS A 204 -28.78 22.56 5.39
N GLN A 205 -28.75 21.33 4.85
CA GLN A 205 -29.92 20.46 4.74
C GLN A 205 -30.66 20.28 6.09
N GLN A 206 -29.93 20.15 7.20
CA GLN A 206 -30.55 19.92 8.51
C GLN A 206 -31.31 21.15 9.02
N CYS A 207 -30.76 22.34 8.78
CA CYS A 207 -31.41 23.59 9.14
C CYS A 207 -32.56 23.95 8.19
N ARG A 208 -32.50 23.50 6.93
CA ARG A 208 -33.66 23.55 6.01
C ARG A 208 -34.86 22.80 6.59
N VAL A 209 -34.67 21.56 7.03
CA VAL A 209 -35.78 20.76 7.59
C VAL A 209 -36.42 21.42 8.80
N LYS A 210 -35.64 22.15 9.61
CA LYS A 210 -36.16 22.93 10.74
C LYS A 210 -36.89 24.19 10.27
N HIS A 211 -36.31 24.90 9.31
CA HIS A 211 -36.90 26.08 8.67
C HIS A 211 -38.26 25.75 8.01
N ASP A 212 -38.35 24.67 7.24
CA ASP A 212 -39.58 24.32 6.51
C ASP A 212 -40.72 23.88 7.47
N LYS A 213 -40.38 23.46 8.70
CA LYS A 213 -41.36 23.04 9.73
C LYS A 213 -41.93 24.18 10.57
N LEU A 214 -41.35 25.37 10.52
CA LEU A 214 -41.84 26.51 11.30
C LEU A 214 -43.05 27.14 10.59
N PRO A 215 -44.17 27.40 11.32
CA PRO A 215 -45.36 28.02 10.72
C PRO A 215 -45.07 29.37 10.03
N THR A 216 -44.05 30.09 10.48
CA THR A 216 -43.65 31.38 9.91
C THR A 216 -42.81 31.28 8.64
N THR A 217 -42.21 30.13 8.35
CA THR A 217 -41.26 29.96 7.23
C THR A 217 -41.57 28.77 6.30
N HIS A 218 -42.68 28.05 6.54
CA HIS A 218 -43.09 26.88 5.76
C HIS A 218 -43.39 27.16 4.28
N ASN A 219 -43.76 28.40 3.94
CA ASN A 219 -44.08 28.83 2.57
C ASN A 219 -42.95 29.61 1.90
N HIS A 220 -41.78 29.67 2.52
CA HIS A 220 -40.64 30.38 1.93
C HIS A 220 -40.02 29.58 0.77
N THR A 221 -39.52 30.31 -0.23
CA THR A 221 -38.83 29.76 -1.40
C THR A 221 -37.38 29.43 -1.06
N VAL A 222 -37.06 28.15 -1.03
CA VAL A 222 -35.71 27.64 -0.74
C VAL A 222 -35.05 27.10 -2.02
N ILE A 223 -33.92 27.68 -2.39
CA ILE A 223 -33.13 27.37 -3.59
C ILE A 223 -31.96 26.45 -3.21
N ASP A 224 -31.67 25.45 -4.05
CA ASP A 224 -30.50 24.57 -3.96
C ASP A 224 -29.29 25.23 -4.64
N LEU A 225 -28.27 25.59 -3.84
CA LEU A 225 -27.06 26.27 -4.29
C LEU A 225 -26.15 25.39 -5.16
N MET A 226 -26.39 24.08 -5.20
CA MET A 226 -25.65 23.15 -6.06
C MET A 226 -26.22 23.07 -7.48
N LYS A 227 -27.45 23.56 -7.69
CA LYS A 227 -28.20 23.41 -8.94
C LYS A 227 -28.46 24.72 -9.67
N VAL A 228 -28.11 25.84 -9.05
CA VAL A 228 -28.37 27.18 -9.56
C VAL A 228 -27.08 27.98 -9.55
N ASP A 229 -26.87 28.78 -10.59
CA ASP A 229 -25.75 29.71 -10.64
C ASP A 229 -25.84 30.70 -9.46
N PRO A 230 -24.80 30.84 -8.61
CA PRO A 230 -24.85 31.73 -7.45
C PRO A 230 -25.16 33.20 -7.77
N PHE A 231 -24.97 33.64 -9.02
CA PHE A 231 -25.34 34.98 -9.49
C PHE A 231 -26.84 35.15 -9.78
N SER A 232 -27.60 34.06 -9.84
CA SER A 232 -29.06 34.07 -10.04
C SER A 232 -29.85 34.26 -8.74
N LEU A 233 -29.18 34.29 -7.59
CA LEU A 233 -29.80 34.49 -6.29
C LEU A 233 -30.17 35.95 -6.08
N LYS A 234 -31.33 36.22 -5.45
CA LYS A 234 -31.71 37.58 -5.08
C LYS A 234 -30.72 38.12 -4.05
N ALA A 235 -29.87 39.06 -4.46
CA ALA A 235 -28.99 39.77 -3.55
C ALA A 235 -29.81 40.64 -2.58
N THR A 236 -29.39 40.72 -1.32
CA THR A 236 -29.97 41.65 -0.36
C THR A 236 -29.69 43.08 -0.81
N THR A 237 -30.74 43.81 -1.22
CA THR A 237 -30.64 45.22 -1.64
C THR A 237 -30.90 46.21 -0.49
N MET A 238 -31.25 45.71 0.70
CA MET A 238 -31.61 46.52 1.86
C MET A 238 -30.85 46.10 3.12
N CYS A 239 -30.65 47.05 4.03
CA CYS A 239 -30.08 46.80 5.34
C CYS A 239 -31.01 45.92 6.18
N LEU A 240 -30.49 44.81 6.68
CA LEU A 240 -31.26 43.83 7.46
C LEU A 240 -31.76 44.37 8.81
N TYR A 241 -31.01 45.29 9.43
CA TYR A 241 -31.35 45.86 10.73
C TYR A 241 -32.34 47.01 10.64
N HIS A 242 -32.17 47.86 9.63
CA HIS A 242 -32.90 49.13 9.51
C HIS A 242 -33.95 49.11 8.39
N LYS A 243 -34.07 48.01 7.64
CA LYS A 243 -34.98 47.82 6.50
C LYS A 243 -34.96 49.00 5.51
N SER A 244 -33.78 49.58 5.33
CA SER A 244 -33.53 50.78 4.54
C SER A 244 -32.52 50.50 3.44
N GLU A 245 -32.56 51.26 2.35
CA GLU A 245 -31.62 51.08 1.23
C GLU A 245 -30.16 51.34 1.65
N PHE A 246 -29.24 50.61 1.03
CA PHE A 246 -27.82 50.87 1.18
C PHE A 246 -27.43 52.13 0.41
N LEU A 247 -26.73 53.04 1.09
CA LEU A 247 -26.31 54.31 0.51
C LEU A 247 -24.79 54.41 0.35
N TYR A 248 -24.03 53.76 1.23
CA TYR A 248 -22.58 53.86 1.25
C TYR A 248 -21.91 52.50 1.50
N TYR A 249 -20.62 52.42 1.17
CA TYR A 249 -19.75 51.32 1.55
C TYR A 249 -18.77 51.77 2.64
N CYS A 250 -18.68 51.01 3.73
CA CYS A 250 -17.72 51.28 4.80
C CYS A 250 -16.40 50.57 4.52
N LYS A 251 -15.30 51.32 4.39
CA LYS A 251 -13.97 50.75 4.05
C LYS A 251 -13.36 49.93 5.17
N GLN A 252 -13.61 50.29 6.43
CA GLN A 252 -13.07 49.57 7.59
C GLN A 252 -13.80 48.26 7.86
N CYS A 253 -15.13 48.26 7.68
CA CYS A 253 -15.97 47.10 7.98
C CYS A 253 -16.22 46.22 6.74
N TYR A 254 -15.84 46.68 5.56
CA TYR A 254 -15.94 45.98 4.29
C TYR A 254 -17.36 45.56 3.87
N HIS A 255 -18.40 46.29 4.27
CA HIS A 255 -19.78 46.01 3.87
C HIS A 255 -20.59 47.28 3.53
N LEU A 256 -21.72 47.07 2.86
CA LEU A 256 -22.69 48.11 2.54
C LEU A 256 -23.43 48.56 3.80
N ILE A 257 -23.73 49.86 3.89
CA ILE A 257 -24.45 50.47 5.02
C ILE A 257 -25.54 51.43 4.55
N CYS A 258 -26.62 51.53 5.33
CA CYS A 258 -27.69 52.51 5.12
C CYS A 258 -27.41 53.80 5.91
N GLY A 259 -28.20 54.86 5.68
CA GLY A 259 -28.04 56.14 6.40
C GLY A 259 -28.14 56.03 7.92
N GLN A 260 -28.96 55.12 8.44
CA GLN A 260 -29.14 54.90 9.88
C GLN A 260 -27.94 54.18 10.53
N CYS A 261 -27.19 53.38 9.76
CA CYS A 261 -25.96 52.75 10.25
C CYS A 261 -24.84 53.75 10.50
N ILE A 262 -24.85 54.91 9.82
CA ILE A 262 -23.85 55.95 9.98
C ILE A 262 -23.95 56.57 11.38
N THR A 263 -25.18 56.80 11.85
CA THR A 263 -25.46 57.46 13.13
C THR A 263 -25.43 56.50 14.31
N THR A 264 -25.13 55.22 14.10
CA THR A 264 -25.04 54.19 15.14
C THR A 264 -23.62 53.66 15.18
N ASP A 265 -23.32 52.66 14.35
CA ASP A 265 -22.11 51.84 14.43
C ASP A 265 -20.95 52.35 13.56
N HIS A 266 -21.22 53.23 12.59
CA HIS A 266 -20.23 53.70 11.60
C HIS A 266 -19.89 55.19 11.67
N LYS A 267 -20.14 55.87 12.79
CA LYS A 267 -19.96 57.32 12.96
C LYS A 267 -18.57 57.85 12.61
N ARG A 268 -17.54 57.03 12.83
CA ARG A 268 -16.12 57.39 12.68
C ARG A 268 -15.42 56.59 11.58
N HIS A 269 -16.19 55.84 10.79
CA HIS A 269 -15.65 55.04 9.70
C HIS A 269 -15.62 55.84 8.40
N GLU A 270 -14.68 55.49 7.53
CA GLU A 270 -14.53 56.06 6.21
C GLU A 270 -15.54 55.42 5.27
N LEU A 271 -16.36 56.27 4.66
CA LEU A 271 -17.45 55.86 3.78
C LEU A 271 -17.14 56.28 2.35
N THR A 272 -17.47 55.41 1.40
CA THR A 272 -17.36 55.70 -0.02
C THR A 272 -18.64 55.40 -0.77
N ASP A 273 -18.82 56.08 -1.90
CA ASP A 273 -19.93 55.80 -2.81
C ASP A 273 -19.84 54.37 -3.36
N ILE A 274 -21.02 53.74 -3.48
CA ILE A 274 -21.15 52.36 -3.93
C ILE A 274 -20.65 52.18 -5.37
N LYS A 275 -20.84 53.18 -6.25
CA LYS A 275 -20.37 53.10 -7.65
C LYS A 275 -18.86 53.13 -7.71
N THR A 276 -18.21 53.96 -6.89
CA THR A 276 -16.75 54.07 -6.83
C THR A 276 -16.12 52.74 -6.41
N ILE A 277 -16.57 52.16 -5.29
CA ILE A 277 -16.02 50.86 -4.85
C ILE A 277 -16.35 49.75 -5.84
N ALA A 278 -17.53 49.76 -6.47
CA ALA A 278 -17.88 48.75 -7.47
C ALA A 278 -16.96 48.82 -8.69
N ASN A 279 -16.62 50.01 -9.17
CA ASN A 279 -15.67 50.17 -10.28
C ASN A 279 -14.26 49.70 -9.91
N GLU A 280 -13.75 50.10 -8.74
CA GLU A 280 -12.45 49.65 -8.22
C GLU A 280 -12.38 48.11 -8.12
N ARG A 281 -13.43 47.48 -7.58
CA ARG A 281 -13.51 46.02 -7.48
C ARG A 281 -13.60 45.34 -8.85
N ARG A 282 -14.29 45.94 -9.83
CA ARG A 282 -14.35 45.42 -11.21
C ARG A 282 -12.99 45.47 -11.89
N GLU A 283 -12.27 46.58 -11.78
CA GLU A 283 -10.91 46.71 -12.35
C GLU A 283 -9.97 45.66 -11.75
N LYS A 284 -10.01 45.48 -10.43
CA LYS A 284 -9.25 44.43 -9.76
C LYS A 284 -9.65 43.03 -10.22
N ALA A 285 -10.95 42.76 -10.41
CA ALA A 285 -11.42 41.48 -10.91
C ALA A 285 -10.92 41.20 -12.33
N VAL A 286 -10.95 42.19 -13.23
CA VAL A 286 -10.40 42.07 -14.60
C VAL A 286 -8.92 41.72 -14.57
N LYS A 287 -8.13 42.41 -13.73
CA LYS A 287 -6.71 42.11 -13.54
C LYS A 287 -6.46 40.68 -13.04
N ASN A 288 -7.20 40.26 -12.02
CA ASN A 288 -7.08 38.90 -11.48
C ASN A 288 -7.47 37.84 -12.53
N ILE A 289 -8.47 38.11 -13.37
CA ILE A 289 -8.89 37.21 -14.45
C ILE A 289 -7.76 37.04 -15.48
N SER A 290 -7.08 38.13 -15.87
CA SER A 290 -5.95 38.02 -16.80
C SER A 290 -4.80 37.20 -16.22
N GLU A 291 -4.42 37.46 -14.97
CA GLU A 291 -3.33 36.73 -14.29
C GLU A 291 -3.68 35.23 -14.15
N LEU A 292 -4.90 34.92 -13.72
CA LEU A 292 -5.36 33.53 -13.60
C LEU A 292 -5.40 32.82 -14.96
N LYS A 293 -5.79 33.52 -16.03
CA LYS A 293 -5.83 32.94 -17.38
C LYS A 293 -4.43 32.55 -17.85
N GLU A 294 -3.43 33.39 -17.60
CA GLU A 294 -2.04 33.08 -17.95
C GLU A 294 -1.50 31.88 -17.16
N GLU A 295 -1.78 31.80 -15.86
CA GLU A 295 -1.38 30.67 -15.03
C GLU A 295 -2.06 29.36 -15.45
N ILE A 296 -3.36 29.40 -15.77
CA ILE A 296 -4.10 28.23 -16.29
C ILE A 296 -3.45 27.72 -17.59
N GLU A 297 -3.04 28.60 -18.49
CA GLU A 297 -2.38 28.19 -19.73
C GLU A 297 -1.01 27.54 -19.48
N LYS A 298 -0.20 28.12 -18.58
CA LYS A 298 1.09 27.54 -18.18
C LYS A 298 0.92 26.14 -17.59
N ILE A 299 -0.07 25.96 -16.70
CA ILE A 299 -0.38 24.66 -16.09
C ILE A 299 -0.87 23.66 -17.16
N SER A 300 -1.72 24.10 -18.09
CA SER A 300 -2.22 23.28 -19.20
C SER A 300 -1.09 22.70 -20.06
N ILE A 301 -0.09 23.54 -20.40
CA ILE A 301 1.09 23.10 -21.16
C ILE A 301 1.90 22.05 -20.37
N LYS A 302 2.16 22.30 -19.08
CA LYS A 302 2.89 21.34 -18.22
C LYS A 302 2.16 20.00 -18.12
N ILE A 303 0.83 20.01 -17.98
CA ILE A 303 0.02 18.78 -17.95
C ILE A 303 0.18 17.99 -19.25
N LYS A 304 0.14 18.65 -20.41
CA LYS A 304 0.36 17.97 -21.70
C LYS A 304 1.75 17.34 -21.79
N GLN A 305 2.79 18.07 -21.41
CA GLN A 305 4.17 17.57 -21.39
C GLN A 305 4.33 16.34 -20.48
N MET A 306 3.79 16.38 -19.26
CA MET A 306 3.85 15.25 -18.33
C MET A 306 3.13 14.01 -18.88
N LYS A 307 1.95 14.21 -19.49
CA LYS A 307 1.16 13.10 -20.05
C LYS A 307 1.79 12.45 -21.28
N GLU A 308 2.39 13.23 -22.16
CA GLU A 308 2.91 12.70 -23.43
C GLU A 308 4.34 12.18 -23.28
N VAL A 309 5.21 12.95 -22.62
CA VAL A 309 6.66 12.66 -22.61
C VAL A 309 7.02 11.75 -21.45
N GLU A 310 6.68 12.16 -20.22
CA GLU A 310 7.13 11.45 -19.01
C GLU A 310 6.40 10.12 -18.83
N GLN A 311 5.08 10.09 -19.05
CA GLN A 311 4.31 8.86 -18.97
C GLN A 311 4.79 7.79 -19.97
N HIS A 312 5.04 8.18 -21.22
CA HIS A 312 5.50 7.26 -22.25
C HIS A 312 6.91 6.72 -21.95
N LYS A 313 7.83 7.57 -21.47
CA LYS A 313 9.17 7.13 -21.04
C LYS A 313 9.08 6.09 -19.94
N ILE A 314 8.33 6.36 -18.87
CA ILE A 314 8.16 5.44 -17.75
C ILE A 314 7.60 4.09 -18.24
N GLN A 315 6.59 4.13 -19.10
CA GLN A 315 5.99 2.92 -19.66
C GLN A 315 7.00 2.12 -20.51
N LYS A 316 7.82 2.80 -21.32
CA LYS A 316 8.86 2.16 -22.13
C LYS A 316 9.96 1.52 -21.28
N TYR A 317 10.43 2.21 -20.24
CA TYR A 317 11.42 1.66 -19.30
C TYR A 317 10.89 0.44 -18.57
N ALA A 318 9.64 0.50 -18.06
CA ALA A 318 9.00 -0.64 -17.42
C ALA A 318 8.89 -1.83 -18.37
N GLN A 319 8.49 -1.61 -19.63
CA GLN A 319 8.36 -2.68 -20.61
C GLN A 319 9.70 -3.31 -20.99
N SER A 320 10.76 -2.51 -21.13
CA SER A 320 12.12 -3.03 -21.35
C SER A 320 12.56 -3.92 -20.20
N ALA A 321 12.47 -3.42 -18.96
CA ALA A 321 12.88 -4.17 -17.77
C ALA A 321 12.12 -5.49 -17.61
N LEU A 322 10.80 -5.49 -17.85
CA LEU A 322 9.99 -6.72 -17.81
C LEU A 322 10.45 -7.74 -18.88
N THR A 323 10.81 -7.26 -20.07
CA THR A 323 11.30 -8.12 -21.16
C THR A 323 12.67 -8.70 -20.80
N ASP A 324 13.57 -7.89 -20.26
CA ASP A 324 14.92 -8.30 -19.86
C ASP A 324 14.86 -9.35 -18.73
N ILE A 325 13.96 -9.18 -17.76
CA ILE A 325 13.72 -10.16 -16.68
C ILE A 325 13.24 -11.49 -17.26
N ASP A 326 12.24 -11.47 -18.15
CA ASP A 326 11.69 -12.69 -18.75
C ASP A 326 12.71 -13.42 -19.62
N GLU A 327 13.49 -12.70 -20.42
CA GLU A 327 14.56 -13.27 -21.23
C GLU A 327 15.66 -13.90 -20.36
N THR A 328 16.01 -13.24 -19.26
CA THR A 328 16.99 -13.72 -18.29
C THR A 328 16.51 -15.00 -17.62
N ALA A 329 15.26 -15.04 -17.16
CA ALA A 329 14.65 -16.23 -16.57
C ALA A 329 14.62 -17.40 -17.56
N LYS A 330 14.27 -17.16 -18.83
CA LYS A 330 14.29 -18.19 -19.88
C LYS A 330 15.69 -18.78 -20.08
N LYS A 331 16.73 -17.94 -20.12
CA LYS A 331 18.13 -18.39 -20.25
C LYS A 331 18.55 -19.24 -19.05
N MET A 332 18.17 -18.88 -17.83
CA MET A 332 18.43 -19.68 -16.63
C MET A 332 17.77 -21.06 -16.70
N VAL A 333 16.49 -21.12 -17.07
CA VAL A 333 15.75 -22.39 -17.20
C VAL A 333 16.40 -23.30 -18.25
N GLN A 334 16.81 -22.74 -19.39
CA GLN A 334 17.51 -23.49 -20.45
C GLN A 334 18.85 -24.05 -19.98
N ALA A 335 19.64 -23.28 -19.23
CA ALA A 335 20.91 -23.75 -18.67
C ALA A 335 20.70 -24.91 -17.69
N ILE A 336 19.69 -24.81 -16.82
CA ILE A 336 19.33 -25.88 -15.87
C ILE A 336 18.87 -27.14 -16.62
N SER A 337 18.01 -27.00 -17.62
CA SER A 337 17.53 -28.15 -18.40
C SER A 337 18.66 -28.87 -19.12
N PHE A 338 19.60 -28.11 -19.70
CA PHE A 338 20.76 -28.68 -20.39
C PHE A 338 21.65 -29.47 -19.42
N LYS A 339 21.94 -28.89 -18.23
CA LYS A 339 22.78 -29.56 -17.23
C LYS A 339 22.11 -30.80 -16.62
N LYS A 340 20.77 -30.77 -16.47
CA LYS A 340 19.98 -31.95 -16.09
C LYS A 340 20.17 -33.09 -17.09
N GLU A 341 20.09 -32.81 -18.39
CA GLU A 341 20.19 -33.82 -19.44
C GLU A 341 21.57 -34.47 -19.50
N ILE A 342 22.65 -33.67 -19.38
CA ILE A 342 24.02 -34.20 -19.26
C ILE A 342 24.13 -35.16 -18.08
N LYS A 343 23.65 -34.73 -16.90
CA LYS A 343 23.83 -35.53 -15.68
C LYS A 343 23.00 -36.81 -15.69
N LEU A 344 21.80 -36.79 -16.28
CA LEU A 344 21.01 -37.99 -16.50
C LEU A 344 21.74 -39.00 -17.38
N ASN A 345 22.27 -38.54 -18.53
CA ASN A 345 23.00 -39.41 -19.44
C ASN A 345 24.27 -40.00 -18.79
N GLU A 346 25.00 -39.22 -17.97
CA GLU A 346 26.15 -39.75 -17.21
C GLU A 346 25.76 -40.89 -16.27
N VAL A 347 24.67 -40.72 -15.50
CA VAL A 347 24.17 -41.75 -14.57
C VAL A 347 23.74 -42.99 -15.33
N GLU A 348 22.94 -42.82 -16.40
CA GLU A 348 22.42 -43.92 -17.21
C GLU A 348 23.57 -44.74 -17.81
N ASN A 349 24.58 -44.09 -18.39
CA ASN A 349 25.74 -44.77 -18.95
C ASN A 349 26.55 -45.53 -17.89
N SER A 350 26.79 -44.93 -16.71
CA SER A 350 27.50 -45.62 -15.62
C SER A 350 26.75 -46.86 -15.13
N MET A 351 25.41 -46.77 -15.01
CA MET A 351 24.58 -47.90 -14.61
C MET A 351 24.50 -48.99 -15.67
N GLU A 352 24.50 -48.64 -16.95
CA GLU A 352 24.55 -49.63 -18.04
C GLU A 352 25.86 -50.42 -18.01
N ILE A 353 27.00 -49.76 -17.82
CA ILE A 353 28.32 -50.42 -17.70
C ILE A 353 28.34 -51.37 -16.50
N GLU A 354 27.92 -50.92 -15.31
CA GLU A 354 27.88 -51.78 -14.11
C GLU A 354 26.97 -53.00 -14.30
N LYS A 355 25.85 -52.82 -15.01
CA LYS A 355 24.93 -53.91 -15.33
C LYS A 355 25.55 -54.92 -16.30
N GLU A 356 26.27 -54.47 -17.32
CA GLU A 356 26.99 -55.34 -18.26
C GLU A 356 28.08 -56.16 -17.55
N ASP A 357 28.88 -55.51 -16.71
CA ASP A 357 29.91 -56.18 -15.89
C ASP A 357 29.30 -57.24 -14.97
N PHE A 358 28.19 -56.91 -14.29
CA PHE A 358 27.48 -57.85 -13.43
C PHE A 358 26.92 -59.03 -14.21
N GLN A 359 26.36 -58.80 -15.40
CA GLN A 359 25.85 -59.86 -16.26
C GLN A 359 26.97 -60.80 -16.74
N TYR A 360 28.14 -60.26 -17.07
CA TYR A 360 29.31 -61.03 -17.44
C TYR A 360 29.79 -61.92 -16.27
N ASP A 361 29.95 -61.33 -15.08
CA ASP A 361 30.36 -62.06 -13.87
C ASP A 361 29.34 -63.17 -13.52
N LEU A 362 28.03 -62.87 -13.63
CA LEU A 362 26.96 -63.86 -13.42
C LEU A 362 27.05 -65.01 -14.43
N ALA A 363 27.21 -64.72 -15.73
CA ALA A 363 27.30 -65.74 -16.77
C ALA A 363 28.51 -66.66 -16.56
N ASN A 364 29.66 -66.10 -16.17
CA ASN A 364 30.85 -66.88 -15.81
C ASN A 364 30.58 -67.79 -14.61
N LYS A 365 29.95 -67.28 -13.55
CA LYS A 365 29.57 -68.08 -12.36
C LYS A 365 28.61 -69.20 -12.70
N GLU A 366 27.60 -68.95 -13.54
CA GLU A 366 26.67 -69.97 -14.00
C GLU A 366 27.35 -71.04 -14.84
N CYS A 367 28.32 -70.67 -15.69
CA CYS A 367 29.10 -71.62 -16.47
C CYS A 367 29.91 -72.55 -15.56
N VAL A 368 30.64 -71.99 -14.60
CA VAL A 368 31.41 -72.75 -13.60
C VAL A 368 30.49 -73.67 -12.78
N TYR A 369 29.34 -73.18 -12.34
CA TYR A 369 28.34 -74.00 -11.65
C TYR A 369 27.87 -75.19 -12.48
N LYS A 370 27.55 -74.98 -13.77
CA LYS A 370 27.15 -76.05 -14.69
C LYS A 370 28.26 -77.09 -14.88
N GLN A 371 29.51 -76.65 -15.04
CA GLN A 371 30.65 -77.55 -15.20
C GLN A 371 30.86 -78.41 -13.95
N HIS A 372 30.90 -77.81 -12.76
CA HIS A 372 31.01 -78.56 -11.50
C HIS A 372 29.85 -79.52 -11.27
N THR A 373 28.62 -79.11 -11.61
CA THR A 373 27.43 -79.97 -11.50
C THR A 373 27.57 -81.20 -12.41
N ALA A 374 27.99 -81.02 -13.67
CA ALA A 374 28.20 -82.11 -14.61
C ALA A 374 29.33 -83.07 -14.18
N SER A 375 30.43 -82.53 -13.64
CA SER A 375 31.52 -83.34 -13.07
C SER A 375 31.03 -84.15 -11.87
N TYR A 376 30.27 -83.52 -10.96
CA TYR A 376 29.69 -84.19 -9.80
C TYR A 376 28.77 -85.35 -10.20
N GLU A 377 27.82 -85.12 -11.11
CA GLU A 377 26.92 -86.18 -11.60
C GLU A 377 27.67 -87.32 -12.30
N SER A 378 28.74 -87.00 -13.02
CA SER A 378 29.57 -87.99 -13.72
C SER A 378 30.38 -88.84 -12.75
N LEU A 379 30.95 -88.22 -11.70
CA LEU A 379 31.60 -88.94 -10.60
C LEU A 379 30.62 -89.85 -9.88
N GLN A 380 29.40 -89.38 -9.58
CA GLN A 380 28.38 -90.22 -8.96
C GLN A 380 28.07 -91.47 -9.79
N ARG A 381 27.88 -91.33 -11.11
CA ARG A 381 27.66 -92.48 -12.00
C ARG A 381 28.86 -93.41 -12.08
N LEU A 382 30.08 -92.87 -12.04
CA LEU A 382 31.29 -93.66 -12.14
C LEU A 382 31.48 -94.58 -10.92
N MET A 383 31.03 -94.15 -9.74
CA MET A 383 31.07 -94.96 -8.52
C MET A 383 30.23 -96.23 -8.60
N ASP A 384 29.25 -96.30 -9.50
CA ASP A 384 28.40 -97.49 -9.72
C ASP A 384 29.01 -98.51 -10.72
N VAL A 385 30.17 -98.20 -11.33
CA VAL A 385 30.84 -99.09 -12.30
C VAL A 385 31.57 -100.23 -11.60
N SER A 386 31.29 -101.47 -12.01
CA SER A 386 31.85 -102.68 -11.39
C SER A 386 33.19 -103.16 -11.96
N HIS A 387 33.63 -102.62 -13.10
CA HIS A 387 34.90 -102.99 -13.75
C HIS A 387 35.99 -101.95 -13.46
N ASP A 388 37.02 -102.36 -12.70
CA ASP A 388 38.10 -101.49 -12.21
C ASP A 388 38.87 -100.76 -13.32
N ILE A 389 39.12 -101.43 -14.46
CA ILE A 389 39.85 -100.84 -15.58
C ILE A 389 39.06 -99.67 -16.20
N THR A 390 37.75 -99.85 -16.37
CA THR A 390 36.85 -98.80 -16.89
C THR A 390 36.71 -97.65 -15.90
N PHE A 391 36.69 -97.95 -14.61
CA PHE A 391 36.68 -96.94 -13.56
C PHE A 391 37.91 -96.03 -13.64
N ILE A 392 39.11 -96.61 -13.60
CA ILE A 392 40.38 -95.86 -13.58
C ILE A 392 40.51 -94.99 -14.83
N THR A 393 40.30 -95.55 -16.02
CA THR A 393 40.43 -94.81 -17.28
C THR A 393 39.44 -93.65 -17.42
N SER A 394 38.21 -93.83 -16.95
CA SER A 394 37.19 -92.78 -16.97
C SER A 394 37.44 -91.72 -15.90
N TYR A 395 37.92 -92.13 -14.72
CA TYR A 395 38.28 -91.25 -13.62
C TYR A 395 39.45 -90.34 -14.00
N GLU A 396 40.54 -90.89 -14.55
CA GLU A 396 41.71 -90.10 -15.01
C GLU A 396 41.33 -89.05 -16.06
N THR A 397 40.34 -89.34 -16.89
CA THR A 397 39.81 -88.40 -17.88
C THR A 397 39.02 -87.27 -17.21
N LEU A 398 38.08 -87.62 -16.32
CA LEU A 398 37.29 -86.66 -15.53
C LEU A 398 38.17 -85.80 -14.61
N GLU A 399 39.22 -86.38 -14.04
CA GLU A 399 40.16 -85.70 -13.15
C GLU A 399 40.94 -84.61 -13.88
N ARG A 400 41.37 -84.84 -15.13
CA ARG A 400 41.93 -83.76 -15.96
C ARG A 400 40.91 -82.67 -16.27
N ASP A 401 39.69 -83.04 -16.66
CA ASP A 401 38.65 -82.07 -17.02
C ASP A 401 38.26 -81.17 -15.83
N MET A 402 38.34 -81.71 -14.60
CA MET A 402 38.14 -80.97 -13.35
C MET A 402 39.29 -80.04 -12.98
N LEU A 403 40.53 -80.40 -13.32
CA LEU A 403 41.71 -79.57 -13.05
C LEU A 403 41.78 -78.36 -13.99
N ASP A 404 41.32 -78.51 -15.24
CA ASP A 404 41.22 -77.40 -16.20
C ASP A 404 40.08 -76.40 -15.89
N SER A 405 39.14 -76.73 -14.99
CA SER A 405 38.03 -75.83 -14.61
C SER A 405 38.40 -74.80 -13.52
N GLY A 406 39.57 -74.95 -12.90
CA GLY A 406 39.91 -74.29 -11.65
C GLY A 406 40.59 -72.94 -11.79
N GLU A 407 39.96 -71.94 -12.40
CA GLU A 407 40.38 -70.55 -12.19
C GLU A 407 39.57 -69.87 -11.08
N SER A 408 40.32 -69.37 -10.11
CA SER A 408 39.87 -68.76 -8.85
C SER A 408 38.99 -67.55 -9.10
N VAL A 409 37.73 -67.65 -8.69
CA VAL A 409 36.87 -66.47 -8.68
C VAL A 409 37.12 -65.67 -7.41
N GLU A 410 37.99 -64.66 -7.52
CA GLU A 410 38.14 -63.65 -6.48
C GLU A 410 36.81 -62.96 -6.21
N LYS A 411 36.49 -62.79 -4.92
CA LYS A 411 35.28 -62.10 -4.46
C LYS A 411 35.41 -60.61 -4.79
N ARG A 412 34.60 -60.11 -5.71
CA ARG A 412 34.37 -58.67 -5.84
C ARG A 412 33.47 -58.22 -4.67
N GLN A 413 34.07 -57.69 -3.61
CA GLN A 413 33.38 -56.83 -2.65
C GLN A 413 33.50 -55.39 -3.18
N GLN A 414 32.50 -54.91 -3.92
CA GLN A 414 32.40 -53.49 -4.23
C GLN A 414 30.99 -53.01 -3.87
N GLU A 415 30.94 -52.02 -2.98
CA GLU A 415 29.77 -51.17 -2.79
C GLU A 415 29.42 -50.47 -4.12
N PRO A 416 28.16 -50.07 -4.33
CA PRO A 416 27.75 -49.42 -5.58
C PRO A 416 28.65 -48.22 -5.88
N LEU A 417 29.23 -48.17 -7.07
CA LEU A 417 30.27 -47.19 -7.42
C LEU A 417 29.70 -45.78 -7.61
N TYR A 418 28.38 -45.64 -7.77
CA TYR A 418 27.75 -44.37 -8.11
C TYR A 418 26.89 -43.77 -6.98
N GLY A 419 27.45 -42.75 -6.31
CA GLY A 419 26.71 -41.87 -5.40
C GLY A 419 26.34 -40.54 -6.07
N PHE A 420 25.07 -40.35 -6.45
CA PHE A 420 24.61 -39.04 -6.92
C PHE A 420 24.52 -38.05 -5.77
N ASP A 421 25.51 -37.15 -5.65
CA ASP A 421 25.46 -36.05 -4.69
C ASP A 421 24.58 -34.90 -5.20
N LYS A 422 23.34 -34.87 -4.69
CA LYS A 422 22.36 -33.83 -4.98
C LYS A 422 22.86 -32.42 -4.66
N LYS A 423 23.63 -32.25 -3.58
CA LYS A 423 24.14 -30.93 -3.17
C LYS A 423 25.22 -30.45 -4.13
N MET A 424 26.13 -31.34 -4.51
CA MET A 424 27.18 -31.01 -5.47
C MET A 424 26.59 -30.64 -6.83
N PHE A 425 25.60 -31.40 -7.33
CA PHE A 425 24.90 -31.07 -8.58
C PHE A 425 24.25 -29.69 -8.55
N VAL A 426 23.51 -29.36 -7.48
CA VAL A 426 22.88 -28.04 -7.33
C VAL A 426 23.93 -26.93 -7.31
N GLN A 427 25.03 -27.12 -6.57
CA GLN A 427 26.10 -26.13 -6.48
C GLN A 427 26.77 -25.88 -7.84
N GLU A 428 27.08 -26.93 -8.58
CA GLU A 428 27.67 -26.83 -9.91
C GLU A 428 26.72 -26.19 -10.93
N ALA A 429 25.41 -26.44 -10.81
CA ALA A 429 24.41 -25.81 -11.67
C ALA A 429 24.32 -24.32 -11.39
N VAL A 430 24.28 -23.92 -10.12
CA VAL A 430 24.27 -22.51 -9.71
C VAL A 430 25.55 -21.80 -10.18
N ASN A 431 26.73 -22.39 -9.95
CA ASN A 431 28.00 -21.79 -10.35
C ASN A 431 28.10 -21.57 -11.88
N ALA A 432 27.62 -22.54 -12.68
CA ALA A 432 27.64 -22.41 -14.14
C ALA A 432 26.70 -21.30 -14.65
N ILE A 433 25.54 -21.14 -13.98
CA ILE A 433 24.61 -20.05 -14.29
C ILE A 433 25.25 -18.70 -13.95
N VAL A 434 25.82 -18.56 -12.75
CA VAL A 434 26.48 -17.33 -12.30
C VAL A 434 27.64 -16.93 -13.22
N ALA A 435 28.54 -17.88 -13.55
CA ALA A 435 29.65 -17.62 -14.46
C ALA A 435 29.21 -17.21 -15.88
N GLY A 436 28.07 -17.72 -16.35
CA GLY A 436 27.48 -17.32 -17.63
C GLY A 436 26.94 -15.88 -17.65
N PHE A 437 26.62 -15.31 -16.49
CA PHE A 437 26.22 -13.91 -16.34
C PHE A 437 27.40 -12.96 -16.12
N GLU A 438 28.48 -13.41 -15.48
CA GLU A 438 29.68 -12.58 -15.21
C GLU A 438 30.57 -12.38 -16.45
N MET A 439 30.44 -13.21 -17.50
CA MET A 439 31.22 -13.11 -18.74
C MET A 439 30.57 -12.24 -19.84
N ARG A 440 29.52 -11.45 -19.55
CA ARG A 440 28.84 -10.58 -20.54
C ARG A 440 28.85 -9.11 -20.17
#